data_AF-A0A3B9LVU1-F1
#
_entry.id   AF-A0A3B9LVU1-F1
#
_cell.length_a   1.000
_cell.length_b   1.000
_cell.length_c   1.000
_cell.angle_alpha   90.00
_cell.angle_beta   90.00
_cell.angle_gamma   90.00
#
_symmetry.space_group_name_H-M   'P 1'
#
loop_
_entity.id
_entity.type
_entity.pdbx_description
1 polymer ?
#
loop_
_entity_poly.entity_id
_entity_poly.type
_entity_poly.pdbx_seq_one_letter_code
_entity_poly.pdbx_strand_id
1 'polypeptide(L)'
;LADRAVKRASEGNYEKAIGIYKRVLELQPSFHSARRDLAMAYVEVGDVESATNHLIEVLRLDAKDAWSWIVLANLYIREKSDKDTGEKFLRKALEIAPNDAWALNSLAAVCHERGKTDEAIKLFEQAIAANPEFA
;
A
#
# COMPACT_ATOMS: atom_id res chain seq x y z
N LEU A 1 -18.83 1.29 -14.35
CA LEU A 1 -18.84 2.34 -13.30
C LEU A 1 -17.49 2.42 -12.60
N ALA A 2 -16.92 1.27 -12.20
CA ALA A 2 -15.53 1.17 -11.72
C ALA A 2 -14.50 1.75 -12.73
N ASP A 3 -14.60 1.41 -14.02
CA ASP A 3 -13.64 1.91 -15.04
C ASP A 3 -13.63 3.44 -15.21
N ARG A 4 -14.76 4.10 -14.92
CA ARG A 4 -14.86 5.57 -14.96
C ARG A 4 -14.22 6.22 -13.73
N ALA A 5 -14.16 5.50 -12.61
CA ALA A 5 -13.51 5.97 -11.39
C ALA A 5 -11.98 5.85 -11.52
N VAL A 6 -11.48 4.76 -12.10
CA VAL A 6 -10.05 4.56 -12.40
C VAL A 6 -9.54 5.67 -13.33
N LYS A 7 -10.28 5.98 -14.41
CA LYS A 7 -9.92 7.06 -15.33
C LYS A 7 -9.92 8.46 -14.68
N ARG A 8 -10.75 8.71 -13.67
CA ARG A 8 -10.81 10.01 -12.99
C ARG A 8 -9.80 10.18 -11.88
N ALA A 9 -9.38 9.08 -11.25
CA ALA A 9 -8.21 9.08 -10.36
C ALA A 9 -6.96 9.52 -11.15
N SER A 10 -6.80 9.06 -12.40
CA SER A 10 -5.71 9.53 -13.28
C SER A 10 -5.85 10.98 -13.78
N GLU A 11 -7.01 11.62 -13.62
CA GLU A 11 -7.26 13.03 -14.02
C GLU A 11 -7.18 14.01 -12.83
N GLY A 12 -6.64 13.58 -11.68
CA GLY A 12 -6.45 14.44 -10.50
C GLY A 12 -7.74 14.84 -9.78
N ASN A 13 -8.82 14.06 -9.95
CA ASN A 13 -10.10 14.32 -9.29
C ASN A 13 -10.47 13.21 -8.31
N TYR A 14 -9.60 13.01 -7.33
CA TYR A 14 -9.70 11.95 -6.33
C TYR A 14 -10.96 12.08 -5.46
N GLU A 15 -11.44 13.29 -5.18
CA GLU A 15 -12.67 13.54 -4.42
C GLU A 15 -13.91 12.98 -5.16
N LYS A 16 -13.97 13.14 -6.49
CA LYS A 16 -15.05 12.52 -7.29
C LYS A 16 -14.88 11.00 -7.35
N ALA A 17 -13.65 10.49 -7.43
CA ALA A 17 -13.39 9.06 -7.42
C ALA A 17 -13.87 8.42 -6.11
N ILE A 18 -13.60 9.04 -4.97
CA ILE A 18 -14.09 8.63 -3.64
C ILE A 18 -15.62 8.48 -3.66
N GLY A 19 -16.35 9.47 -4.15
CA GLY A 19 -17.81 9.41 -4.23
C GLY A 19 -18.32 8.25 -5.10
N ILE A 20 -17.66 7.98 -6.22
CA ILE A 20 -18.02 6.85 -7.10
C ILE A 20 -17.74 5.51 -6.42
N TYR A 21 -16.56 5.33 -5.84
CA TYR A 21 -16.20 4.07 -5.19
C TYR A 21 -17.07 3.79 -3.96
N LYS A 22 -17.43 4.81 -3.17
CA LYS A 22 -18.42 4.66 -2.09
C LYS A 22 -19.74 4.12 -2.64
N ARG A 23 -20.27 4.69 -3.73
CA ARG A 23 -21.51 4.20 -4.35
C ARG A 23 -21.38 2.78 -4.89
N VAL A 24 -20.21 2.42 -5.44
CA VAL A 24 -19.94 1.04 -5.87
C VAL A 24 -19.99 0.08 -4.68
N LEU A 25 -19.37 0.45 -3.55
CA LEU A 25 -19.36 -0.38 -2.35
C LEU A 25 -20.70 -0.45 -1.62
N GLU A 26 -21.57 0.56 -1.75
CA GLU A 26 -22.97 0.47 -1.30
C GLU A 26 -23.74 -0.62 -2.06
N LEU A 27 -23.49 -0.77 -3.36
CA LEU A 27 -24.14 -1.77 -4.21
C LEU A 27 -23.48 -3.14 -4.10
N GLN A 28 -22.16 -3.17 -3.89
CA GLN A 28 -21.35 -4.38 -3.80
C GLN A 28 -20.32 -4.26 -2.66
N PRO A 29 -20.72 -4.49 -1.39
CA PRO A 29 -19.85 -4.29 -0.23
C PRO A 29 -18.56 -5.13 -0.23
N SER A 30 -18.61 -6.30 -0.88
CA SER A 30 -17.49 -7.23 -1.01
C SER A 30 -16.61 -6.98 -2.23
N PHE A 31 -16.83 -5.91 -3.00
CA PHE A 31 -16.02 -5.64 -4.19
C PHE A 31 -14.64 -5.09 -3.81
N HIS A 32 -13.72 -6.04 -3.59
CA HIS A 32 -12.39 -5.82 -3.04
C HIS A 32 -11.56 -4.80 -3.81
N SER A 33 -11.55 -4.87 -5.14
CA SER A 33 -10.79 -3.92 -5.98
C SER A 33 -11.27 -2.49 -5.80
N ALA A 34 -12.59 -2.23 -5.79
CA ALA A 34 -13.11 -0.88 -5.55
C ALA A 34 -12.77 -0.35 -4.16
N ARG A 35 -12.64 -1.22 -3.15
CA ARG A 35 -12.23 -0.82 -1.80
C ARG A 35 -10.75 -0.43 -1.74
N ARG A 36 -9.88 -1.13 -2.48
CA ARG A 36 -8.47 -0.74 -2.64
C ARG A 36 -8.32 0.59 -3.38
N ASP A 37 -9.04 0.76 -4.48
CA ASP A 37 -8.99 2.01 -5.24
C ASP A 37 -9.54 3.19 -4.42
N LEU A 38 -10.56 2.96 -3.59
CA LEU A 38 -11.06 3.95 -2.63
C LEU A 38 -9.98 4.31 -1.60
N ALA A 39 -9.28 3.33 -1.05
CA ALA A 39 -8.19 3.59 -0.12
C ALA A 39 -7.08 4.44 -0.77
N MET A 40 -6.71 4.15 -2.02
CA MET A 40 -5.72 4.99 -2.74
C MET A 40 -6.22 6.39 -2.99
N ALA A 41 -7.46 6.56 -3.41
CA ALA A 41 -8.02 7.90 -3.57
C ALA A 41 -7.97 8.69 -2.25
N TYR A 42 -8.13 8.01 -1.11
CA TYR A 42 -7.94 8.62 0.22
C TYR A 42 -6.48 8.96 0.55
N VAL A 43 -5.52 8.11 0.16
CA VAL A 43 -4.08 8.42 0.27
C VAL A 43 -3.76 9.70 -0.51
N GLU A 44 -4.25 9.81 -1.73
CA GLU A 44 -3.95 10.93 -2.64
C GLU A 44 -4.53 12.27 -2.16
N VAL A 45 -5.67 12.26 -1.45
CA VAL A 45 -6.23 13.48 -0.82
C VAL A 45 -5.71 13.74 0.60
N GLY A 46 -4.79 12.90 1.10
CA GLY A 46 -4.20 13.04 2.43
C GLY A 46 -5.10 12.59 3.60
N ASP A 47 -6.21 11.91 3.33
CA ASP A 47 -7.06 11.33 4.38
C ASP A 47 -6.52 9.96 4.80
N VAL A 48 -5.46 10.00 5.60
CA VAL A 48 -4.70 8.84 6.08
C VAL A 48 -5.57 7.90 6.92
N GLU A 49 -6.51 8.43 7.70
CA GLU A 49 -7.38 7.63 8.55
C GLU A 49 -8.35 6.79 7.72
N SER A 50 -9.05 7.41 6.76
CA SER A 50 -9.95 6.70 5.85
C SER A 50 -9.17 5.67 5.02
N ALA A 51 -8.00 6.03 4.49
CA ALA A 51 -7.15 5.11 3.74
C ALA A 51 -6.78 3.87 4.57
N THR A 52 -6.32 4.09 5.82
CA THR A 52 -5.97 3.00 6.75
C THR A 52 -7.18 2.08 6.98
N ASN A 53 -8.35 2.64 7.31
CA ASN A 53 -9.54 1.86 7.63
C ASN A 53 -10.01 1.00 6.45
N HIS A 54 -9.95 1.55 5.24
CA HIS A 54 -10.30 0.80 4.04
C HIS A 54 -9.29 -0.31 3.72
N LEU A 55 -7.98 -0.08 3.90
CA LEU A 55 -6.95 -1.11 3.73
C LEU A 55 -7.08 -2.23 4.78
N ILE A 56 -7.40 -1.91 6.03
CA ILE A 56 -7.65 -2.92 7.07
C ILE A 56 -8.84 -3.80 6.67
N GLU A 57 -9.91 -3.21 6.14
CA GLU A 57 -11.08 -3.96 5.70
C GLU A 57 -10.80 -4.83 4.47
N VAL A 58 -9.98 -4.34 3.54
CA VAL A 58 -9.42 -5.15 2.44
C VAL A 58 -8.69 -6.35 3.02
N LEU A 59 -7.76 -6.14 3.96
CA LEU A 59 -6.98 -7.22 4.57
C LEU A 59 -7.81 -8.18 5.45
N ARG A 60 -8.96 -7.74 5.96
CA ARG A 60 -9.94 -8.61 6.65
C ARG A 60 -10.62 -9.57 5.67
N LEU A 61 -10.88 -9.13 4.44
CA LEU A 61 -11.49 -9.94 3.38
C LEU A 61 -10.47 -10.82 2.66
N ASP A 62 -9.26 -10.29 2.43
CA ASP A 62 -8.14 -11.02 1.83
C ASP A 62 -6.83 -10.66 2.53
N ALA A 63 -6.44 -11.49 3.49
CA ALA A 63 -5.20 -11.33 4.24
C ALA A 63 -3.94 -11.57 3.39
N LYS A 64 -4.08 -12.12 2.17
CA LYS A 64 -2.98 -12.40 1.23
C LYS A 64 -2.78 -11.28 0.21
N ASP A 65 -3.43 -10.14 0.37
CA ASP A 65 -3.20 -8.98 -0.47
C ASP A 65 -1.89 -8.27 -0.07
N ALA A 66 -0.77 -8.72 -0.64
CA ALA A 66 0.57 -8.19 -0.35
C ALA A 66 0.65 -6.68 -0.61
N TRP A 67 0.04 -6.20 -1.69
CA TRP A 67 0.04 -4.78 -2.04
C TRP A 67 -0.63 -3.92 -0.97
N SER A 68 -1.75 -4.38 -0.41
CA SER A 68 -2.44 -3.66 0.65
C SER A 68 -1.63 -3.59 1.95
N TRP A 69 -0.88 -4.64 2.27
CA TRP A 69 0.10 -4.62 3.36
C TRP A 69 1.21 -3.58 3.12
N ILE A 70 1.72 -3.46 1.88
CA ILE A 70 2.77 -2.48 1.51
C ILE A 70 2.25 -1.05 1.67
N VAL A 71 1.06 -0.75 1.14
CA VAL A 71 0.47 0.60 1.26
C VAL A 71 0.23 0.95 2.72
N LEU A 72 -0.34 0.02 3.49
CA LEU A 72 -0.57 0.23 4.93
C LEU A 72 0.75 0.47 5.66
N ALA A 73 1.80 -0.30 5.36
CA ALA A 73 3.12 -0.09 5.94
C ALA A 73 3.65 1.32 5.67
N ASN A 74 3.60 1.78 4.42
CA ASN A 74 4.07 3.09 4.03
C ASN A 74 3.30 4.22 4.73
N LEU A 75 1.98 4.08 4.91
CA LEU A 75 1.18 5.03 5.70
C LEU A 75 1.62 5.08 7.17
N TYR A 76 1.92 3.92 7.78
CA TYR A 76 2.42 3.88 9.15
C TYR A 76 3.81 4.52 9.28
N ILE A 77 4.72 4.23 8.35
CA ILE A 77 6.09 4.77 8.34
C ILE A 77 6.10 6.28 8.16
N ARG A 78 5.41 6.78 7.13
CA ARG A 78 5.53 8.17 6.67
C ARG A 78 4.56 9.10 7.37
N GLU A 79 3.31 8.70 7.47
CA GLU A 79 2.23 9.59 7.92
C GLU A 79 1.99 9.48 9.43
N LYS A 80 2.16 8.28 10.00
CA LYS A 80 1.98 8.05 11.44
C LYS A 80 3.29 8.06 12.23
N SER A 81 4.43 8.15 11.55
CA SER A 81 5.77 8.05 12.16
C SER A 81 5.99 6.77 12.99
N ASP A 82 5.21 5.71 12.73
CA ASP A 82 5.29 4.41 13.40
C ASP A 82 6.01 3.40 12.50
N LYS A 83 7.33 3.51 12.49
CA LYS A 83 8.22 2.67 11.68
C LYS A 83 8.21 1.21 12.14
N ASP A 84 7.90 0.93 13.41
CA ASP A 84 7.87 -0.44 13.94
C ASP A 84 6.69 -1.22 13.39
N THR A 85 5.50 -0.62 13.38
CA THR A 85 4.33 -1.22 12.75
C THR A 85 4.50 -1.31 11.24
N GLY A 86 5.07 -0.28 10.62
CA GLY A 86 5.44 -0.28 9.21
C GLY A 86 6.34 -1.45 8.81
N GLU A 87 7.45 -1.66 9.54
CA GLU A 87 8.37 -2.76 9.32
C GLU A 87 7.66 -4.13 9.40
N LYS A 88 6.80 -4.32 10.42
CA LYS A 88 6.02 -5.56 10.57
C LYS A 88 5.12 -5.82 9.36
N PHE A 89 4.48 -4.79 8.83
CA PHE A 89 3.62 -4.91 7.66
C PHE A 89 4.40 -5.18 6.36
N LEU A 90 5.57 -4.56 6.18
CA LEU A 90 6.46 -4.89 5.05
C LEU A 90 6.92 -6.34 5.11
N ARG A 91 7.32 -6.83 6.29
CA ARG A 91 7.69 -8.24 6.47
C ARG A 91 6.51 -9.18 6.17
N LYS A 92 5.28 -8.80 6.54
CA LYS A 92 4.07 -9.56 6.16
C LYS A 92 3.83 -9.57 4.65
N ALA A 93 4.03 -8.44 3.98
CA ALA A 93 3.94 -8.39 2.52
C ALA A 93 4.98 -9.33 1.87
N LEU A 94 6.21 -9.36 2.38
CA LEU A 94 7.29 -10.22 1.88
C LEU A 94 7.09 -11.70 2.22
N GLU A 95 6.40 -12.05 3.31
CA GLU A 95 5.97 -13.43 3.56
C GLU A 95 5.02 -13.94 2.46
N ILE A 96 4.22 -13.04 1.88
CA ILE A 96 3.24 -13.36 0.83
C ILE A 96 3.87 -13.28 -0.57
N ALA A 97 4.67 -12.24 -0.82
CA ALA A 97 5.34 -11.96 -2.08
C ALA A 97 6.84 -11.68 -1.82
N PRO A 98 7.68 -12.73 -1.71
CA PRO A 98 9.07 -12.59 -1.27
C PRO A 98 9.97 -11.72 -2.16
N ASN A 99 9.59 -11.58 -3.43
CA ASN A 99 10.34 -10.82 -4.43
C ASN A 99 9.62 -9.52 -4.81
N ASP A 100 8.72 -9.00 -3.97
CA ASP A 100 8.11 -7.69 -4.24
C ASP A 100 9.15 -6.58 -4.05
N ALA A 101 9.59 -6.00 -5.17
CA ALA A 101 10.66 -5.01 -5.17
C ALA A 101 10.32 -3.74 -4.35
N TRP A 102 9.05 -3.33 -4.33
CA TRP A 102 8.60 -2.18 -3.52
C TRP A 102 8.70 -2.47 -2.04
N ALA A 103 8.24 -3.64 -1.60
CA ALA A 103 8.33 -4.06 -0.21
C ALA A 103 9.79 -4.22 0.25
N LEU A 104 10.64 -4.84 -0.59
CA LEU A 104 12.06 -5.00 -0.32
C LEU A 104 12.77 -3.65 -0.18
N ASN A 105 12.54 -2.73 -1.12
CA ASN A 105 13.10 -1.39 -1.09
C ASN A 105 12.64 -0.57 0.13
N SER A 106 11.34 -0.59 0.43
CA SER A 106 10.81 0.09 1.62
C SER A 106 11.39 -0.49 2.91
N LEU A 107 11.56 -1.81 3.01
CA LEU A 107 12.12 -2.44 4.21
C LEU A 107 13.61 -2.11 4.35
N ALA A 108 14.35 -2.12 3.24
CA ALA A 108 15.75 -1.72 3.19
C ALA A 108 15.95 -0.29 3.70
N ALA A 109 15.10 0.65 3.26
CA ALA A 109 15.13 2.03 3.73
C ALA A 109 14.91 2.13 5.25
N VAL A 110 13.92 1.40 5.80
CA VAL A 110 13.68 1.36 7.25
C VAL A 110 14.88 0.77 8.00
N CYS A 111 15.48 -0.31 7.49
CA CYS A 111 16.67 -0.92 8.11
C CYS A 111 17.87 0.03 8.08
N HIS A 112 18.10 0.73 6.95
CA HIS A 112 19.17 1.70 6.81
C HIS A 112 19.02 2.85 7.82
N GLU A 113 17.83 3.44 7.94
CA GLU A 113 17.56 4.50 8.91
C GLU A 113 17.78 4.06 10.37
N ARG A 114 17.66 2.76 10.65
CA ARG A 114 17.92 2.16 11.97
C ARG A 114 19.37 1.74 12.18
N GLY A 115 20.26 2.04 11.23
CA GLY A 115 21.67 1.66 11.27
C GLY A 115 21.93 0.16 11.03
N LYS A 116 20.94 -0.60 10.56
CA LYS A 116 21.08 -2.01 10.17
C LYS A 116 21.60 -2.12 8.73
N THR A 117 22.77 -1.55 8.49
CA THR A 117 23.32 -1.35 7.13
C THR A 117 23.47 -2.65 6.35
N ASP A 118 23.98 -3.72 6.96
CA ASP A 118 24.18 -5.01 6.28
C ASP A 118 22.87 -5.67 5.85
N GLU A 119 21.80 -5.52 6.65
CA GLU A 119 20.47 -6.01 6.29
C GLU A 119 19.89 -5.17 5.15
N ALA A 120 20.03 -3.85 5.22
CA ALA A 120 19.55 -2.93 4.19
C ALA A 120 20.20 -3.21 2.82
N ILE A 121 21.53 -3.40 2.77
CA ILE A 121 22.24 -3.73 1.52
C ILE A 121 21.66 -4.99 0.88
N LYS A 122 21.51 -6.07 1.65
CA LYS A 122 20.95 -7.33 1.13
C LYS A 122 19.54 -7.15 0.58
N LEU A 123 18.71 -6.36 1.25
CA LEU A 123 17.34 -6.09 0.82
C LEU A 123 17.30 -5.22 -0.44
N PHE A 124 18.18 -4.22 -0.55
CA PHE A 124 18.31 -3.43 -1.79
C PHE A 124 18.78 -4.28 -2.96
N GLU A 125 19.79 -5.15 -2.76
CA GLU A 125 20.25 -6.08 -3.79
C GLU A 125 19.12 -7.01 -4.26
N GLN A 126 18.29 -7.51 -3.35
CA GLN A 126 17.11 -8.30 -3.69
C GLN A 126 16.06 -7.47 -4.45
N ALA A 127 15.83 -6.22 -4.06
CA ALA A 127 14.89 -5.34 -4.75
C ALA A 127 15.32 -5.10 -6.21
N ILE A 128 16.61 -4.83 -6.43
CA ILE A 128 17.21 -4.64 -7.75
C ILE A 128 17.14 -5.93 -8.58
N ALA A 129 17.41 -7.08 -7.97
CA ALA A 129 17.30 -8.38 -8.65
C ALA A 129 15.85 -8.69 -9.07
N ALA A 130 14.88 -8.29 -8.25
CA ALA A 130 13.46 -8.48 -8.52
C ALA A 130 12.92 -7.50 -9.58
N ASN A 131 13.32 -6.23 -9.52
CA ASN A 131 13.04 -5.23 -10.54
C ASN A 131 14.28 -4.34 -10.75
N PRO A 132 14.98 -4.46 -11.90
CA PRO A 132 16.16 -3.66 -12.21
C PRO A 132 15.95 -2.14 -12.24
N GLU A 133 14.71 -1.64 -12.26
CA GLU A 133 14.43 -0.20 -12.15
C GLU A 133 14.80 0.38 -10.78
N PHE A 134 15.03 -0.46 -9.76
CA PHE A 134 15.52 -0.03 -8.45
C PHE A 134 17.04 0.10 -8.36
N ALA A 135 17.78 -0.14 -9.46
CA ALA A 135 19.25 -0.08 -9.52
C ALA A 135 19.83 1.34 -9.41
#